data_AF-A0A7V1PK05-F1
#
_entry.id   AF-A0A7V1PK05-F1
#
_cell.length_a   1.000
_cell.length_b   1.000
_cell.length_c   1.000
_cell.angle_alpha   90.00
_cell.angle_beta   90.00
_cell.angle_gamma   90.00
#
_symmetry.space_group_name_H-M   'P 1'
#
loop_
_entity.id
_entity.type
_entity.pdbx_description
1 polymer ?
#
loop_
_entity_poly.entity_id
_entity_poly.type
_entity_poly.pdbx_seq_one_letter_code
_entity_poly.pdbx_strand_id
1 'polypeptide(L)'
;MSNLLRIHSKQLNEQEGTITFAVGKSNLFNKSIQLISIFEAVKGQTVFSLDRDSDFNLRFIQSNPNYETKIAKINIQEFCNTSILYITFTWSEIRNVIYVEDRGIGVLRTAKSFEDPNIKLRVNKDGGVCKIGDKDIRVGYYRVKVDKEVVLEPVAKEIFDFWMVKIGVLIENCKRGDFLFESTLVQQIIVMLTTAFEVYTRTRFVELEKESNAVSMEALYSHFLSKKYREQFKEEIRESANKQRKTELEVFIEKRCVNFQNWEDFKDVYNKGHNLKIMDVSVPNDALLDVQMFIKWRHEIIHSKDDQTMKKNEEIPSAEPIFANKDLALRGLAAFKEFISEFHKSTKNIYNM
;
A
#
# COMPACT_ATOMS: atom_id res chain seq x y z
N MET A 1 5.23 23.10 -27.39
CA MET A 1 5.71 21.73 -27.68
C MET A 1 6.65 21.31 -26.56
N SER A 2 6.25 20.38 -25.69
CA SER A 2 7.16 19.77 -24.72
C SER A 2 7.80 18.55 -25.36
N ASN A 3 9.10 18.62 -25.65
CA ASN A 3 9.87 17.43 -26.01
C ASN A 3 10.17 16.68 -24.71
N LEU A 4 9.32 15.71 -24.37
CA LEU A 4 9.59 14.81 -23.26
C LEU A 4 10.89 14.06 -23.55
N LEU A 5 11.82 14.03 -22.59
CA LEU A 5 13.01 13.19 -22.68
C LEU A 5 12.57 11.73 -22.76
N ARG A 6 12.88 11.07 -23.89
CA ARG A 6 12.58 9.65 -24.08
C ARG A 6 13.74 8.83 -23.55
N ILE A 7 13.52 8.15 -22.43
CA ILE A 7 14.44 7.15 -21.89
C ILE A 7 13.75 5.79 -22.00
N HIS A 8 14.45 4.80 -22.54
CA HIS A 8 13.91 3.45 -22.63
C HIS A 8 13.87 2.81 -21.23
N SER A 9 12.72 2.26 -20.81
CA SER A 9 12.53 1.62 -19.51
C SER A 9 13.52 0.47 -19.23
N LYS A 10 14.11 -0.14 -20.27
CA LYS A 10 15.16 -1.15 -20.12
C LYS A 10 16.45 -0.61 -19.49
N GLN A 11 16.71 0.68 -19.60
CA GLN A 11 17.90 1.34 -19.04
C GLN A 11 17.70 1.81 -17.60
N LEU A 12 16.48 1.71 -17.07
CA LEU A 12 16.16 2.12 -15.71
C LEU A 12 16.24 0.94 -14.74
N ASN A 13 16.90 1.17 -13.62
CA ASN A 13 16.91 0.34 -12.42
C ASN A 13 16.03 1.00 -11.35
N GLU A 14 15.20 0.23 -10.64
CA GLU A 14 14.28 0.76 -9.62
C GLU A 14 14.98 1.18 -8.33
N GLN A 15 16.08 0.51 -7.98
CA GLN A 15 16.79 0.68 -6.72
C GLN A 15 17.68 1.91 -6.73
N GLU A 16 18.51 2.06 -7.77
CA GLU A 16 19.43 3.18 -7.89
C GLU A 16 19.69 3.57 -9.33
N GLY A 17 20.05 4.84 -9.54
CA GLY A 17 20.47 5.31 -10.84
C GLY A 17 20.74 6.80 -10.89
N THR A 18 21.25 7.23 -12.04
CA THR A 18 21.60 8.61 -12.32
C THR A 18 21.20 8.95 -13.74
N ILE A 19 20.55 10.10 -13.92
CA ILE A 19 20.27 10.68 -15.23
C ILE A 19 20.86 12.08 -15.26
N THR A 20 21.61 12.38 -16.32
CA THR A 20 22.21 13.68 -16.58
C THR A 20 21.88 14.12 -17.99
N PHE A 21 21.43 15.36 -18.13
CA PHE A 21 21.20 15.98 -19.43
C PHE A 21 21.40 17.49 -19.34
N ALA A 22 21.58 18.11 -20.49
CA ALA A 22 21.71 19.56 -20.63
C ALA A 22 20.51 20.12 -21.39
N VAL A 23 20.01 21.26 -20.94
CA VAL A 23 18.87 21.95 -21.53
C VAL A 23 19.34 23.31 -22.04
N GLY A 24 19.40 23.47 -23.36
CA GLY A 24 19.61 24.75 -24.03
C GLY A 24 18.34 25.20 -24.75
N LYS A 25 18.08 26.52 -24.79
CA LYS A 25 16.93 27.15 -25.49
C LYS A 25 15.59 26.44 -25.22
N SER A 26 15.12 26.46 -23.97
CA SER A 26 13.91 25.76 -23.55
C SER A 26 12.78 26.67 -23.08
N ASN A 27 11.58 26.11 -22.97
CA ASN A 27 10.42 26.76 -22.36
C ASN A 27 10.39 26.63 -20.82
N LEU A 28 11.44 26.10 -20.17
CA LEU A 28 11.48 25.91 -18.72
C LEU A 28 11.18 27.20 -17.95
N PHE A 29 11.65 28.34 -18.48
CA PHE A 29 11.48 29.66 -17.87
C PHE A 29 10.24 30.44 -18.38
N ASN A 30 9.39 29.82 -19.20
CA ASN A 30 8.18 30.48 -19.67
C ASN A 30 7.10 30.51 -18.56
N LYS A 31 6.86 31.71 -18.01
CA LYS A 31 5.84 32.00 -16.98
C LYS A 31 4.41 31.68 -17.41
N SER A 32 4.11 31.65 -18.72
CA SER A 32 2.76 31.35 -19.20
C SER A 32 2.41 29.86 -19.09
N ILE A 33 3.40 28.99 -18.89
CA ILE A 33 3.20 27.54 -18.78
C ILE A 33 3.26 27.16 -17.31
N GLN A 34 2.13 26.75 -16.73
CA GLN A 34 2.06 26.44 -15.29
C GLN A 34 2.81 25.16 -14.92
N LEU A 35 2.77 24.15 -15.78
CA LEU A 35 3.43 22.86 -15.55
C LEU A 35 4.13 22.40 -16.82
N ILE A 36 5.40 22.00 -16.70
CA ILE A 36 6.13 21.33 -17.78
C ILE A 36 6.55 19.96 -17.29
N SER A 37 6.02 18.91 -17.92
CA SER A 37 6.58 17.56 -17.79
C SER A 37 7.81 17.46 -18.69
N ILE A 38 8.96 17.19 -18.08
CA ILE A 38 10.26 17.11 -18.75
C ILE A 38 10.60 15.65 -19.03
N PHE A 39 10.30 14.78 -18.07
CA PHE A 39 10.59 13.36 -18.13
C PHE A 39 9.52 12.61 -17.33
N GLU A 40 9.02 11.51 -17.89
CA GLU A 40 8.20 10.54 -17.19
C GLU A 40 8.58 9.15 -17.69
N ALA A 41 8.87 8.25 -16.77
CA ALA A 41 9.17 6.87 -17.09
C ALA A 41 8.60 5.93 -16.04
N VAL A 42 8.23 4.74 -16.51
CA VAL A 42 7.68 3.67 -15.68
C VAL A 42 8.60 2.46 -15.80
N LYS A 43 8.91 1.86 -14.65
CA LYS A 43 9.59 0.58 -14.52
C LYS A 43 8.84 -0.23 -13.49
N GLY A 44 8.27 -1.37 -13.88
CA GLY A 44 7.42 -2.15 -12.97
C GLY A 44 6.25 -1.30 -12.43
N GLN A 45 6.20 -1.12 -11.11
CA GLN A 45 5.25 -0.24 -10.42
C GLN A 45 5.86 1.10 -10.00
N THR A 46 7.15 1.31 -10.27
CA THR A 46 7.84 2.57 -9.98
C THR A 46 7.61 3.58 -11.10
N VAL A 47 7.16 4.77 -10.71
CA VAL A 47 7.06 5.94 -11.57
C VAL A 47 8.18 6.90 -11.22
N PHE A 48 8.93 7.30 -12.24
CA PHE A 48 9.90 8.38 -12.19
C PHE A 48 9.37 9.55 -12.99
N SER A 49 9.34 10.74 -12.40
CA SER A 49 8.89 11.95 -13.08
C SER A 49 9.81 13.12 -12.76
N LEU A 50 10.07 13.96 -13.75
CA LEU A 50 10.68 15.26 -13.57
C LEU A 50 9.75 16.30 -14.19
N ASP A 51 9.25 17.18 -13.36
CA ASP A 51 8.42 18.30 -13.80
C ASP A 51 8.94 19.64 -13.30
N ARG A 52 8.42 20.72 -13.90
CA ARG A 52 8.64 22.10 -13.49
C ARG A 52 7.29 22.71 -13.11
N ASP A 53 7.12 23.12 -11.86
CA ASP A 53 5.88 23.72 -11.34
C ASP A 53 5.73 25.22 -11.66
N SER A 54 4.64 25.86 -11.23
CA SER A 54 4.37 27.27 -11.52
C SER A 54 5.37 28.24 -10.88
N ASP A 55 6.03 27.81 -9.81
CA ASP A 55 6.96 28.59 -9.01
C ASP A 55 8.41 28.37 -9.45
N PHE A 56 8.61 27.82 -10.65
CA PHE A 56 9.93 27.47 -11.20
C PHE A 56 10.71 26.46 -10.38
N ASN A 57 10.05 25.55 -9.69
CA ASN A 57 10.76 24.44 -9.07
C ASN A 57 10.82 23.25 -10.00
N LEU A 58 12.01 22.71 -10.20
CA LEU A 58 12.17 21.36 -10.73
C LEU A 58 11.88 20.36 -9.60
N ARG A 59 11.00 19.41 -9.88
CA ARG A 59 10.62 18.35 -8.93
C ARG A 59 10.91 17.01 -9.55
N PHE A 60 11.90 16.32 -9.01
CA PHE A 60 12.12 14.92 -9.31
C PHE A 60 11.35 14.06 -8.32
N ILE A 61 10.41 13.28 -8.84
CA ILE A 61 9.47 12.44 -8.10
C ILE A 61 9.78 10.98 -8.41
N GLN A 62 9.95 10.18 -7.36
CA GLN A 62 9.97 8.72 -7.45
C GLN A 62 8.84 8.19 -6.57
N SER A 63 7.93 7.45 -7.16
CA SER A 63 6.78 6.89 -6.46
C SER A 63 6.64 5.41 -6.77
N ASN A 64 6.48 4.61 -5.74
CA ASN A 64 6.19 3.18 -5.84
C ASN A 64 5.14 2.83 -4.77
N PRO A 65 4.26 1.85 -4.99
CA PRO A 65 3.33 1.41 -3.95
C PRO A 65 3.98 0.88 -2.67
N ASN A 66 5.23 0.46 -2.75
CA ASN A 66 5.97 -0.19 -1.68
C ASN A 66 6.75 0.78 -0.79
N TYR A 67 6.85 2.06 -1.10
CA TYR A 67 7.48 3.06 -0.24
C TYR A 67 6.84 4.44 -0.42
N GLU A 68 7.16 5.37 0.46
CA GLU A 68 6.62 6.73 0.35
C GLU A 68 7.19 7.46 -0.87
N THR A 69 6.38 8.34 -1.46
CA THR A 69 6.81 9.11 -2.62
C THR A 69 7.93 10.06 -2.22
N LYS A 70 9.08 9.93 -2.86
CA LYS A 70 10.25 10.81 -2.65
C LYS A 70 10.23 11.94 -3.65
N ILE A 71 10.34 13.17 -3.16
CA ILE A 71 10.31 14.38 -3.97
C ILE A 71 11.57 15.20 -3.67
N ALA A 72 12.47 15.32 -4.65
CA ALA A 72 13.58 16.27 -4.62
C ALA A 72 13.16 17.54 -5.37
N LYS A 73 13.19 18.68 -4.70
CA LYS A 73 12.66 19.95 -5.21
C LYS A 73 13.71 21.05 -5.16
N ILE A 74 13.97 21.71 -6.29
CA ILE A 74 14.92 22.81 -6.39
C ILE A 74 14.37 23.96 -7.21
N ASN A 75 14.45 25.19 -6.70
CA ASN A 75 14.03 26.38 -7.45
C ASN A 75 15.09 26.73 -8.50
N ILE A 76 14.67 26.90 -9.75
CA ILE A 76 15.57 27.21 -10.86
C ILE A 76 15.43 28.65 -11.39
N GLN A 77 14.64 29.51 -10.76
CA GLN A 77 14.35 30.85 -11.27
C GLN A 77 15.62 31.71 -11.48
N GLU A 78 16.64 31.53 -10.63
CA GLU A 78 17.92 32.25 -10.74
C GLU A 78 18.71 31.90 -12.02
N PHE A 79 18.43 30.75 -12.65
CA PHE A 79 19.08 30.29 -13.87
C PHE A 79 18.38 30.78 -15.16
N CYS A 80 17.44 31.71 -15.07
CA CYS A 80 16.65 32.14 -16.24
C CYS A 80 17.46 32.80 -17.36
N ASN A 81 18.65 33.32 -17.04
CA ASN A 81 19.57 33.96 -18.00
C ASN A 81 20.64 32.99 -18.55
N THR A 82 20.66 31.74 -18.06
CA THR A 82 21.62 30.72 -18.47
C THR A 82 21.38 30.26 -19.90
N SER A 83 22.44 30.13 -20.70
CA SER A 83 22.34 29.62 -22.08
C SER A 83 22.13 28.10 -22.14
N ILE A 84 22.73 27.35 -21.20
CA ILE A 84 22.65 25.89 -21.06
C ILE A 84 22.59 25.52 -19.57
N LEU A 85 21.49 24.91 -19.16
CA LEU A 85 21.31 24.39 -17.80
C LEU A 85 21.61 22.91 -17.75
N TYR A 86 22.54 22.48 -16.89
CA TYR A 86 22.81 21.08 -16.63
C TYR A 86 21.95 20.60 -15.48
N ILE A 87 21.25 19.49 -15.70
CA ILE A 87 20.38 18.87 -14.71
C ILE A 87 20.84 17.44 -14.54
N THR A 88 21.17 17.08 -13.30
CA THR A 88 21.43 15.71 -12.90
C THR A 88 20.48 15.34 -11.79
N PHE A 89 19.90 14.16 -11.84
CA PHE A 89 19.18 13.61 -10.70
C PHE A 89 19.58 12.16 -10.46
N THR A 90 19.62 11.80 -9.18
CA THR A 90 19.98 10.47 -8.70
C THR A 90 18.88 9.95 -7.80
N TRP A 91 18.64 8.65 -7.82
CA TRP A 91 17.77 7.98 -6.87
C TRP A 91 18.48 6.82 -6.19
N SER A 92 18.02 6.51 -4.98
CA SER A 92 18.36 5.30 -4.26
C SER A 92 17.19 4.85 -3.38
N GLU A 93 17.30 3.65 -2.81
CA GLU A 93 16.35 3.17 -1.79
C GLU A 93 16.24 4.11 -0.59
N ILE A 94 17.27 4.93 -0.32
CA ILE A 94 17.29 5.83 0.83
C ILE A 94 16.85 7.25 0.44
N ARG A 95 17.35 7.79 -0.66
CA ARG A 95 17.13 9.21 -0.99
C ARG A 95 17.29 9.50 -2.47
N ASN A 96 16.60 10.56 -2.91
CA ASN A 96 16.80 11.16 -4.22
C ASN A 96 17.50 12.50 -4.07
N VAL A 97 18.25 12.88 -5.09
CA VAL A 97 18.94 14.18 -5.12
C VAL A 97 18.83 14.75 -6.52
N ILE A 98 18.54 16.04 -6.61
CA ILE A 98 18.62 16.81 -7.84
C ILE A 98 19.76 17.83 -7.74
N TYR A 99 20.49 17.96 -8.83
CA TYR A 99 21.62 18.84 -9.03
C TYR A 99 21.33 19.71 -10.25
N VAL A 100 21.59 21.00 -10.13
CA VAL A 100 21.40 21.97 -11.21
C VAL A 100 22.63 22.85 -11.29
N GLU A 101 23.21 22.99 -12.48
CA GLU A 101 24.42 23.77 -12.72
C GLU A 101 24.28 24.66 -13.96
N ASP A 102 24.72 25.91 -13.84
CA ASP A 102 24.98 26.79 -14.98
C ASP A 102 26.43 26.67 -15.42
N ARG A 103 26.67 26.19 -16.65
CA ARG A 103 28.01 26.05 -17.23
C ARG A 103 28.78 27.38 -17.38
N GLY A 104 28.07 28.51 -17.42
CA GLY A 104 28.66 29.83 -17.56
C GLY A 104 29.14 30.44 -16.24
N ILE A 105 28.53 30.06 -15.11
CA ILE A 105 28.78 30.67 -13.79
C ILE A 105 29.42 29.66 -12.82
N GLY A 106 29.28 28.36 -13.07
CA GLY A 106 29.80 27.30 -12.19
C GLY A 106 29.06 27.17 -10.86
N VAL A 107 27.84 27.71 -10.77
CA VAL A 107 27.01 27.63 -9.56
C VAL A 107 26.25 26.31 -9.58
N LEU A 108 26.68 25.38 -8.72
CA LEU A 108 25.97 24.12 -8.47
C LEU A 108 24.98 24.31 -7.32
N ARG A 109 23.71 24.00 -7.59
CA ARG A 109 22.66 23.88 -6.58
C ARG A 109 22.27 22.43 -6.42
N THR A 110 21.96 22.04 -5.20
CA THR A 110 21.54 20.67 -4.88
C THR A 110 20.35 20.69 -3.95
N ALA A 111 19.45 19.72 -4.12
CA ALA A 111 18.35 19.49 -3.19
C ALA A 111 18.15 17.99 -2.98
N LYS A 112 18.04 17.60 -1.72
CA LYS A 112 17.72 16.22 -1.31
C LYS A 112 16.21 16.04 -1.26
N SER A 113 15.76 14.81 -1.46
CA SER A 113 14.35 14.49 -1.36
C SER A 113 13.82 14.53 0.06
N PHE A 114 12.54 14.85 0.16
CA PHE A 114 11.70 14.55 1.31
C PHE A 114 10.60 13.55 0.88
N GLU A 115 9.95 12.92 1.84
CA GLU A 115 8.82 12.03 1.61
C GLU A 115 7.50 12.83 1.72
N ASP A 116 6.57 12.63 0.77
CA ASP A 116 5.24 13.22 0.82
C ASP A 116 4.17 12.12 0.69
N PRO A 117 3.46 11.78 1.78
CA PRO A 117 2.46 10.72 1.76
C PRO A 117 1.16 11.12 1.02
N ASN A 118 0.97 12.41 0.71
CA ASN A 118 -0.24 12.90 0.05
C ASN A 118 -0.16 12.81 -1.47
N ILE A 119 1.05 12.77 -2.04
CA ILE A 119 1.26 12.65 -3.48
C ILE A 119 1.65 11.22 -3.78
N LYS A 120 0.89 10.54 -4.64
CA LYS A 120 1.22 9.20 -5.11
C LYS A 120 1.07 9.14 -6.61
N LEU A 121 2.08 8.62 -7.29
CA LEU A 121 1.98 8.24 -8.71
C LEU A 121 1.83 6.73 -8.78
N ARG A 122 0.84 6.27 -9.55
CA ARG A 122 0.47 4.86 -9.66
C ARG A 122 0.36 4.46 -11.11
N VAL A 123 0.84 3.27 -11.44
CA VAL A 123 0.71 2.67 -12.77
C VAL A 123 -0.62 1.92 -12.81
N ASN A 124 -1.50 2.27 -13.74
CA ASN A 124 -2.74 1.55 -13.96
C ASN A 124 -2.50 0.26 -14.77
N LYS A 125 -3.54 -0.58 -14.94
CA LYS A 125 -3.44 -1.84 -15.70
C LYS A 125 -2.99 -1.67 -17.15
N ASP A 126 -3.21 -0.50 -17.74
CA ASP A 126 -2.86 -0.18 -19.13
C ASP A 126 -1.45 0.44 -19.26
N GLY A 127 -0.71 0.57 -18.15
CA GLY A 127 0.61 1.19 -18.11
C GLY A 127 0.60 2.73 -18.04
N GLY A 128 -0.59 3.34 -17.97
CA GLY A 128 -0.75 4.78 -17.75
C GLY A 128 -0.45 5.19 -16.30
N VAL A 129 0.01 6.43 -16.12
CA VAL A 129 0.30 6.98 -14.79
C VAL A 129 -0.90 7.79 -14.27
N CYS A 130 -1.36 7.48 -13.06
CA CYS A 130 -2.37 8.23 -12.34
C CYS A 130 -1.71 8.93 -11.14
N LYS A 131 -1.92 10.25 -11.03
CA LYS A 131 -1.62 11.01 -9.81
C LYS A 131 -2.80 10.91 -8.85
N ILE A 132 -2.53 10.47 -7.64
CA ILE A 132 -3.49 10.40 -6.54
C ILE A 132 -3.05 11.40 -5.47
N GLY A 133 -3.98 12.29 -5.11
CA GLY A 133 -3.76 13.38 -4.17
C GLY A 133 -2.89 14.51 -4.72
N ASP A 134 -2.65 15.51 -3.88
CA ASP A 134 -1.81 16.67 -4.19
C ASP A 134 -1.39 17.35 -2.88
N LYS A 135 -0.63 18.44 -3.00
CA LYS A 135 -0.39 19.36 -1.88
C LYS A 135 -1.72 19.72 -1.22
N ASP A 136 -1.80 19.52 0.09
CA ASP A 136 -2.97 19.80 0.94
C ASP A 136 -4.23 18.95 0.60
N ILE A 137 -4.11 17.94 -0.28
CA ILE A 137 -5.21 17.02 -0.63
C ILE A 137 -4.86 15.61 -0.18
N ARG A 138 -5.47 15.19 0.93
CA ARG A 138 -5.34 13.82 1.45
C ARG A 138 -6.40 12.90 0.86
N VAL A 139 -5.98 11.90 0.10
CA VAL A 139 -6.87 10.87 -0.45
C VAL A 139 -6.84 9.63 0.43
N GLY A 140 -7.99 9.25 1.00
CA GLY A 140 -8.12 8.09 1.88
C GLY A 140 -8.27 6.75 1.15
N TYR A 141 -9.24 6.68 0.23
CA TYR A 141 -9.50 5.50 -0.60
C TYR A 141 -9.81 5.97 -2.01
N TYR A 142 -9.36 5.23 -3.02
CA TYR A 142 -9.61 5.55 -4.41
C TYR A 142 -9.94 4.30 -5.21
N ARG A 143 -10.62 4.46 -6.34
CA ARG A 143 -10.78 3.43 -7.36
C ARG A 143 -10.96 4.15 -8.68
N VAL A 144 -10.06 3.90 -9.64
CA VAL A 144 -10.13 4.54 -10.95
C VAL A 144 -10.81 3.57 -11.90
N LYS A 145 -11.82 4.06 -12.62
CA LYS A 145 -12.53 3.32 -13.65
C LYS A 145 -12.42 4.01 -15.00
N VAL A 146 -12.14 3.24 -16.03
CA VAL A 146 -12.21 3.66 -17.44
C VAL A 146 -13.20 2.71 -18.12
N ASP A 147 -14.21 3.25 -18.80
CA ASP A 147 -15.26 2.47 -19.47
C ASP A 147 -15.93 1.40 -18.58
N LYS A 148 -16.15 1.74 -17.30
CA LYS A 148 -16.72 0.89 -16.23
C LYS A 148 -15.78 -0.20 -15.71
N GLU A 149 -14.65 -0.44 -16.35
CA GLU A 149 -13.63 -1.36 -15.88
C GLU A 149 -12.73 -0.69 -14.83
N VAL A 150 -12.37 -1.44 -13.79
CA VAL A 150 -11.47 -0.94 -12.75
C VAL A 150 -10.02 -1.08 -13.22
N VAL A 151 -9.38 0.06 -13.48
CA VAL A 151 -8.00 0.14 -13.99
C VAL A 151 -6.96 0.39 -12.91
N LEU A 152 -7.38 0.89 -11.74
CA LEU A 152 -6.49 1.11 -10.60
C LEU A 152 -7.24 1.02 -9.27
N GLU A 153 -6.64 0.31 -8.33
CA GLU A 153 -7.09 0.14 -6.94
C GLU A 153 -5.93 0.41 -5.97
N PRO A 154 -6.22 0.73 -4.70
CA PRO A 154 -5.22 0.86 -3.67
C PRO A 154 -4.57 -0.49 -3.38
N VAL A 155 -3.30 -0.44 -2.99
CA VAL A 155 -2.60 -1.66 -2.53
C VAL A 155 -3.02 -2.03 -1.11
N ALA A 156 -2.78 -3.27 -0.71
CA ALA A 156 -3.17 -3.86 0.57
C ALA A 156 -2.81 -2.94 1.74
N LYS A 157 -1.57 -2.44 1.77
CA LYS A 157 -1.07 -1.56 2.84
C LYS A 157 -1.81 -0.23 2.90
N GLU A 158 -2.17 0.36 1.76
CA GLU A 158 -2.94 1.61 1.73
C GLU A 158 -4.35 1.42 2.26
N ILE A 159 -4.99 0.30 1.89
CA ILE A 159 -6.31 -0.06 2.42
C ILE A 159 -6.24 -0.17 3.95
N PHE A 160 -5.25 -0.93 4.45
CA PHE A 160 -5.06 -1.14 5.88
C PHE A 160 -4.78 0.16 6.63
N ASP A 161 -3.86 0.99 6.16
CA ASP A 161 -3.51 2.25 6.81
C ASP A 161 -4.71 3.19 6.90
N PHE A 162 -5.55 3.21 5.87
CA PHE A 162 -6.79 3.97 5.90
C PHE A 162 -7.79 3.44 6.94
N TRP A 163 -7.93 2.11 7.07
CA TRP A 163 -8.72 1.52 8.15
C TRP A 163 -8.20 1.91 9.53
N MET A 164 -6.88 1.90 9.73
CA MET A 164 -6.27 2.28 11.02
C MET A 164 -6.53 3.74 11.37
N VAL A 165 -6.53 4.64 10.37
CA VAL A 165 -6.91 6.05 10.57
C VAL A 165 -8.38 6.16 10.98
N LYS A 166 -9.29 5.47 10.29
CA LYS A 166 -10.72 5.46 10.64
C LYS A 166 -10.97 4.96 12.07
N ILE A 167 -10.34 3.85 12.44
CA ILE A 167 -10.46 3.27 13.78
C ILE A 167 -9.88 4.22 14.82
N GLY A 168 -8.74 4.86 14.54
CA GLY A 168 -8.15 5.89 15.40
C GLY A 168 -9.12 7.03 15.69
N VAL A 169 -9.77 7.57 14.66
CA VAL A 169 -10.80 8.61 14.82
C VAL A 169 -11.96 8.14 15.69
N LEU A 170 -12.44 6.90 15.53
CA LEU A 170 -13.49 6.34 16.39
C LEU A 170 -13.04 6.24 17.85
N ILE A 171 -11.83 5.76 18.10
CA ILE A 171 -11.26 5.65 19.45
C ILE A 171 -11.11 7.04 20.08
N GLU A 172 -10.57 8.01 19.36
CA GLU A 172 -10.38 9.39 19.84
C GLU A 172 -11.71 10.00 20.30
N ASN A 173 -12.78 9.78 19.51
CA ASN A 173 -14.12 10.29 19.81
C ASN A 173 -14.92 9.40 20.78
N CYS A 174 -14.35 8.30 21.29
CA CYS A 174 -14.97 7.50 22.34
C CYS A 174 -15.02 8.30 23.65
N LYS A 175 -16.23 8.73 24.04
CA LYS A 175 -16.52 9.40 25.32
C LYS A 175 -16.50 8.38 26.45
N ARG A 176 -15.61 8.58 27.43
CA ARG A 176 -15.54 7.75 28.64
C ARG A 176 -16.77 7.99 29.52
N GLY A 177 -17.25 6.94 30.19
CA GLY A 177 -18.26 7.03 31.25
C GLY A 177 -19.70 6.65 30.85
N ASP A 178 -19.95 6.38 29.56
CA ASP A 178 -21.16 5.69 29.10
C ASP A 178 -20.78 4.25 28.74
N PHE A 179 -21.06 3.34 29.66
CA PHE A 179 -20.71 1.92 29.52
C PHE A 179 -21.27 1.28 28.26
N LEU A 180 -22.54 1.56 27.92
CA LEU A 180 -23.20 0.93 26.77
C LEU A 180 -22.62 1.47 25.46
N PHE A 181 -22.35 2.77 25.39
CA PHE A 181 -21.70 3.37 24.24
C PHE A 181 -20.26 2.87 24.08
N GLU A 182 -19.48 2.84 25.16
CA GLU A 182 -18.08 2.42 25.15
C GLU A 182 -17.94 0.95 24.75
N SER A 183 -18.75 0.05 25.33
CA SER A 183 -18.72 -1.37 25.00
C SER A 183 -19.12 -1.65 23.56
N THR A 184 -20.21 -1.02 23.09
CA THR A 184 -20.67 -1.14 21.70
C THR A 184 -19.58 -0.69 20.71
N LEU A 185 -18.94 0.45 21.00
CA LEU A 185 -17.90 1.00 20.15
C LEU A 185 -16.65 0.11 20.12
N VAL A 186 -16.21 -0.40 21.27
CA VAL A 186 -15.08 -1.32 21.37
C VAL A 186 -15.35 -2.63 20.62
N GLN A 187 -16.53 -3.24 20.77
CA GLN A 187 -16.92 -4.42 20.00
C GLN A 187 -16.88 -4.15 18.49
N GLN A 188 -17.43 -3.01 18.04
CA GLN A 188 -17.38 -2.62 16.64
C GLN A 188 -15.94 -2.41 16.15
N ILE A 189 -15.05 -1.85 16.97
CA ILE A 189 -13.64 -1.70 16.65
C ILE A 189 -12.96 -3.06 16.48
N ILE A 190 -13.24 -4.05 17.33
CA ILE A 190 -12.72 -5.42 17.19
C ILE A 190 -13.12 -6.02 15.83
N VAL A 191 -14.39 -5.85 15.44
CA VAL A 191 -14.88 -6.28 14.12
C VAL A 191 -14.19 -5.53 12.97
N MET A 192 -13.96 -4.22 13.13
CA MET A 192 -13.26 -3.43 12.10
C MET A 192 -11.79 -3.80 11.97
N LEU A 193 -11.07 -4.03 13.08
CA LEU A 193 -9.65 -4.43 13.08
C LEU A 193 -9.46 -5.77 12.33
N THR A 194 -10.28 -6.76 12.66
CA THR A 194 -10.22 -8.09 12.02
C THR A 194 -10.65 -8.06 10.56
N THR A 195 -11.61 -7.20 10.20
CA THR A 195 -11.97 -6.95 8.79
C THR A 195 -10.82 -6.29 8.03
N ALA A 196 -10.15 -5.29 8.62
CA ALA A 196 -9.00 -4.63 8.02
C ALA A 196 -7.84 -5.62 7.79
N PHE A 197 -7.61 -6.51 8.75
CA PHE A 197 -6.65 -7.62 8.63
C PHE A 197 -6.99 -8.58 7.50
N GLU A 198 -8.25 -9.06 7.42
CA GLU A 198 -8.69 -9.96 6.35
C GLU A 198 -8.50 -9.30 4.97
N VAL A 199 -8.95 -8.05 4.82
CA VAL A 199 -8.84 -7.33 3.56
C VAL A 199 -7.37 -7.14 3.18
N TYR A 200 -6.52 -6.73 4.13
CA TYR A 200 -5.09 -6.58 3.90
C TYR A 200 -4.46 -7.91 3.46
N THR A 201 -4.61 -8.98 4.25
CA THR A 201 -3.95 -10.26 4.01
C THR A 201 -4.42 -10.89 2.70
N ARG A 202 -5.72 -10.84 2.42
CA ARG A 202 -6.26 -11.30 1.15
C ARG A 202 -5.68 -10.53 -0.05
N THR A 203 -5.66 -9.20 0.02
CA THR A 203 -5.13 -8.37 -1.07
C THR A 203 -3.62 -8.57 -1.23
N ARG A 204 -2.85 -8.60 -0.12
CA ARG A 204 -1.40 -8.81 -0.14
C ARG A 204 -1.04 -10.18 -0.72
N PHE A 205 -1.82 -11.22 -0.44
CA PHE A 205 -1.60 -12.55 -1.00
C PHE A 205 -1.64 -12.58 -2.53
N VAL A 206 -2.56 -11.81 -3.14
CA VAL A 206 -2.65 -11.64 -4.59
C VAL A 206 -1.55 -10.71 -5.13
N GLU A 207 -1.21 -9.65 -4.41
CA GLU A 207 -0.10 -8.74 -4.80
C GLU A 207 1.23 -9.48 -4.95
N LEU A 208 1.52 -10.44 -4.06
CA LEU A 208 2.75 -11.22 -4.13
C LEU A 208 2.90 -11.98 -5.46
N GLU A 209 1.82 -12.48 -6.05
CA GLU A 209 1.86 -13.09 -7.39
C GLU A 209 2.33 -12.07 -8.45
N LYS A 210 1.82 -10.83 -8.37
CA LYS A 210 2.16 -9.75 -9.30
C LYS A 210 3.58 -9.21 -9.10
N GLU A 211 4.12 -9.37 -7.91
CA GLU A 211 5.52 -9.08 -7.59
C GLU A 211 6.47 -10.17 -8.12
N SER A 212 5.95 -11.20 -8.82
CA SER A 212 6.67 -12.37 -9.34
C SER A 212 6.96 -13.47 -8.31
N ASN A 213 6.18 -13.54 -7.22
CA ASN A 213 6.23 -14.70 -6.33
C ASN A 213 5.39 -15.83 -6.95
N ALA A 214 6.03 -16.97 -7.22
CA ALA A 214 5.34 -18.10 -7.83
C ALA A 214 4.34 -18.71 -6.84
N VAL A 215 3.07 -18.76 -7.23
CA VAL A 215 2.02 -19.37 -6.41
C VAL A 215 1.82 -20.82 -6.77
N SER A 216 1.84 -21.69 -5.75
CA SER A 216 1.49 -23.09 -5.92
C SER A 216 -0.03 -23.31 -5.89
N MET A 217 -0.68 -23.07 -7.04
CA MET A 217 -2.14 -23.30 -7.18
C MET A 217 -2.53 -24.75 -6.85
N GLU A 218 -1.72 -25.73 -7.26
CA GLU A 218 -1.97 -27.14 -6.93
C GLU A 218 -1.95 -27.41 -5.42
N ALA A 219 -1.02 -26.79 -4.67
CA ALA A 219 -1.00 -26.91 -3.21
C ALA A 219 -2.26 -26.27 -2.59
N LEU A 220 -2.70 -25.11 -3.09
CA LEU A 220 -3.92 -24.45 -2.63
C LEU A 220 -5.17 -25.31 -2.88
N TYR A 221 -5.34 -25.83 -4.09
CA TYR A 221 -6.44 -26.76 -4.39
C TYR A 221 -6.38 -28.03 -3.57
N SER A 222 -5.17 -28.52 -3.29
CA SER A 222 -5.00 -29.74 -2.51
C SER A 222 -5.46 -29.59 -1.07
N HIS A 223 -5.28 -28.40 -0.51
CA HIS A 223 -5.52 -28.09 0.90
C HIS A 223 -6.95 -27.59 1.15
N PHE A 224 -7.41 -26.63 0.36
CA PHE A 224 -8.69 -25.96 0.60
C PHE A 224 -9.89 -26.60 -0.12
N LEU A 225 -9.65 -27.51 -1.08
CA LEU A 225 -10.73 -28.21 -1.77
C LEU A 225 -10.72 -29.70 -1.49
N SER A 226 -11.92 -30.21 -1.23
CA SER A 226 -12.16 -31.64 -1.11
C SER A 226 -11.80 -32.39 -2.41
N LYS A 227 -11.25 -33.60 -2.28
CA LYS A 227 -10.82 -34.43 -3.41
C LYS A 227 -11.93 -34.68 -4.44
N LYS A 228 -13.20 -34.75 -3.99
CA LYS A 228 -14.35 -35.06 -4.83
C LYS A 228 -14.67 -33.97 -5.87
N TYR A 229 -14.46 -32.70 -5.53
CA TYR A 229 -14.87 -31.56 -6.37
C TYR A 229 -13.68 -30.81 -7.00
N ARG A 230 -12.44 -31.22 -6.66
CA ARG A 230 -11.22 -30.49 -7.02
C ARG A 230 -11.07 -30.24 -8.52
N GLU A 231 -11.18 -31.28 -9.34
CA GLU A 231 -10.94 -31.15 -10.78
C GLU A 231 -12.02 -30.33 -11.48
N GLN A 232 -13.29 -30.51 -11.12
CA GLN A 232 -14.37 -29.66 -11.61
C GLN A 232 -14.14 -28.18 -11.24
N PHE A 233 -13.79 -27.93 -9.98
CA PHE A 233 -13.57 -26.58 -9.49
C PHE A 233 -12.37 -25.90 -10.16
N LYS A 234 -11.26 -26.64 -10.39
CA LYS A 234 -10.10 -26.15 -11.14
C LYS A 234 -10.49 -25.63 -12.52
N GLU A 235 -11.25 -26.41 -13.27
CA GLU A 235 -11.71 -26.02 -14.61
C GLU A 235 -12.62 -24.78 -14.54
N GLU A 236 -13.58 -24.74 -13.60
CA GLU A 236 -14.43 -23.56 -13.39
C GLU A 236 -13.64 -22.28 -13.08
N ILE A 237 -12.56 -22.39 -12.29
CA ILE A 237 -11.68 -21.26 -11.97
C ILE A 237 -10.90 -20.81 -13.22
N ARG A 238 -10.32 -21.74 -13.99
CA ARG A 238 -9.58 -21.43 -15.23
C ARG A 238 -10.46 -20.76 -16.27
N GLU A 239 -11.66 -21.29 -16.50
CA GLU A 239 -12.63 -20.69 -17.41
C GLU A 239 -13.02 -19.28 -16.97
N SER A 240 -13.28 -19.10 -15.66
CA SER A 240 -13.62 -17.80 -15.08
C SER A 240 -12.48 -16.79 -15.19
N ALA A 241 -11.24 -17.22 -14.96
CA ALA A 241 -10.04 -16.40 -15.07
C ALA A 241 -9.85 -15.88 -16.50
N ASN A 242 -9.98 -16.77 -17.49
CA ASN A 242 -9.93 -16.41 -18.91
C ASN A 242 -11.02 -15.41 -19.29
N LYS A 243 -12.27 -15.66 -18.86
CA LYS A 243 -13.41 -14.78 -19.17
C LYS A 243 -13.28 -13.39 -18.54
N GLN A 244 -12.70 -13.31 -17.34
CA GLN A 244 -12.56 -12.05 -16.58
C GLN A 244 -11.23 -11.34 -16.81
N ARG A 245 -10.31 -11.94 -17.59
CA ARG A 245 -8.92 -11.46 -17.76
C ARG A 245 -8.21 -11.26 -16.42
N LYS A 246 -8.39 -12.22 -15.52
CA LYS A 246 -7.78 -12.28 -14.18
C LYS A 246 -6.84 -13.47 -14.09
N THR A 247 -5.98 -13.48 -13.07
CA THR A 247 -5.20 -14.68 -12.76
C THR A 247 -6.08 -15.76 -12.14
N GLU A 248 -5.62 -17.01 -12.22
CA GLU A 248 -6.28 -18.15 -11.58
C GLU A 248 -6.41 -17.93 -10.06
N LEU A 249 -5.38 -17.34 -9.46
CA LEU A 249 -5.34 -16.97 -8.05
C LEU A 249 -6.39 -15.92 -7.68
N GLU A 250 -6.51 -14.85 -8.46
CA GLU A 250 -7.50 -13.78 -8.21
C GLU A 250 -8.91 -14.36 -8.13
N VAL A 251 -9.28 -15.21 -9.08
CA VAL A 251 -10.60 -15.86 -9.10
C VAL A 251 -10.76 -16.85 -7.95
N PHE A 252 -9.73 -17.65 -7.64
CA PHE A 252 -9.75 -18.58 -6.51
C PHE A 252 -10.04 -17.87 -5.18
N ILE A 253 -9.39 -16.72 -4.96
CA ILE A 253 -9.56 -15.91 -3.75
C ILE A 253 -10.93 -15.20 -3.73
N GLU A 254 -11.42 -14.70 -4.86
CA GLU A 254 -12.74 -14.07 -4.97
C GLU A 254 -13.90 -15.04 -4.69
N LYS A 255 -13.72 -16.33 -5.00
CA LYS A 255 -14.69 -17.40 -4.69
C LYS A 255 -14.77 -17.74 -3.20
N ARG A 256 -13.99 -17.08 -2.34
CA ARG A 256 -13.98 -17.25 -0.87
C ARG A 256 -13.68 -18.68 -0.42
N CYS A 257 -12.80 -19.38 -1.14
CA CYS A 257 -12.32 -20.71 -0.76
C CYS A 257 -11.49 -20.71 0.53
N VAL A 258 -10.96 -19.55 0.92
CA VAL A 258 -10.09 -19.36 2.09
C VAL A 258 -10.71 -18.32 3.00
N ASN A 259 -10.78 -18.61 4.30
CA ASN A 259 -11.23 -17.65 5.29
C ASN A 259 -10.05 -16.92 5.93
N PHE A 260 -9.70 -15.75 5.39
CA PHE A 260 -8.63 -14.90 5.96
C PHE A 260 -8.97 -14.29 7.34
N GLN A 261 -10.20 -14.47 7.85
CA GLN A 261 -10.55 -14.15 9.23
C GLN A 261 -10.23 -15.31 10.20
N ASN A 262 -9.82 -16.47 9.70
CA ASN A 262 -9.33 -17.57 10.51
C ASN A 262 -7.80 -17.57 10.50
N TRP A 263 -7.18 -17.59 11.69
CA TRP A 263 -5.74 -17.52 11.83
C TRP A 263 -5.00 -18.71 11.19
N GLU A 264 -5.55 -19.92 11.32
CA GLU A 264 -4.96 -21.12 10.72
C GLU A 264 -5.08 -21.10 9.20
N ASP A 265 -6.26 -20.78 8.66
CA ASP A 265 -6.45 -20.66 7.20
C ASP A 265 -5.53 -19.58 6.61
N PHE A 266 -5.36 -18.45 7.30
CA PHE A 266 -4.41 -17.40 6.93
C PHE A 266 -2.96 -17.92 6.90
N LYS A 267 -2.50 -18.63 7.93
CA LYS A 267 -1.15 -19.20 7.93
C LYS A 267 -0.99 -20.22 6.81
N ASP A 268 -1.97 -21.10 6.64
CA ASP A 268 -1.94 -22.19 5.68
C ASP A 268 -1.94 -21.67 4.25
N VAL A 269 -2.76 -20.66 3.91
CA VAL A 269 -2.80 -20.14 2.54
C VAL A 269 -1.47 -19.49 2.14
N TYR A 270 -0.82 -18.75 3.05
CA TYR A 270 0.50 -18.17 2.80
C TYR A 270 1.60 -19.23 2.71
N ASN A 271 1.53 -20.27 3.56
CA ASN A 271 2.48 -21.38 3.50
C ASN A 271 2.32 -22.22 2.22
N LYS A 272 1.09 -22.60 1.87
CA LYS A 272 0.83 -23.44 0.69
C LYS A 272 1.01 -22.67 -0.62
N GLY A 273 0.57 -21.41 -0.66
CA GLY A 273 0.63 -20.57 -1.84
C GLY A 273 2.04 -20.09 -2.14
N HIS A 274 2.70 -19.45 -1.17
CA HIS A 274 3.96 -18.73 -1.34
C HIS A 274 5.14 -19.34 -0.57
N ASN A 275 4.97 -20.50 0.05
CA ASN A 275 5.97 -21.10 0.95
C ASN A 275 6.39 -20.17 2.12
N LEU A 276 5.50 -19.28 2.54
CA LEU A 276 5.76 -18.32 3.61
C LEU A 276 5.27 -18.86 4.95
N LYS A 277 6.19 -19.03 5.89
CA LYS A 277 5.86 -19.38 7.28
C LYS A 277 5.72 -18.10 8.09
N ILE A 278 4.53 -17.87 8.63
CA ILE A 278 4.24 -16.69 9.44
C ILE A 278 5.13 -16.61 10.69
N MET A 279 5.57 -17.74 11.24
CA MET A 279 6.48 -17.75 12.40
C MET A 279 7.90 -17.26 12.06
N ASP A 280 8.29 -17.25 10.79
CA ASP A 280 9.60 -16.78 10.35
C ASP A 280 9.59 -15.25 10.10
N VAL A 281 8.40 -14.63 10.17
CA VAL A 281 8.24 -13.17 10.12
C VAL A 281 8.67 -12.61 11.47
N SER A 282 9.48 -11.56 11.47
CA SER A 282 10.02 -10.91 12.66
C SER A 282 8.98 -10.08 13.44
N VAL A 283 7.77 -10.62 13.64
CA VAL A 283 6.73 -9.98 14.43
C VAL A 283 6.97 -10.24 15.92
N PRO A 284 6.88 -9.21 16.78
CA PRO A 284 6.87 -9.40 18.23
C PRO A 284 5.77 -10.38 18.67
N ASN A 285 6.12 -11.29 19.60
CA ASN A 285 5.23 -12.37 20.00
C ASN A 285 3.96 -11.87 20.70
N ASP A 286 4.05 -10.76 21.43
CA ASP A 286 2.94 -10.06 22.06
C ASP A 286 1.93 -9.53 21.03
N ALA A 287 2.39 -8.83 19.99
CA ALA A 287 1.53 -8.36 18.91
C ALA A 287 0.82 -9.52 18.18
N LEU A 288 1.53 -10.63 17.96
CA LEU A 288 0.97 -11.85 17.35
C LEU A 288 -0.10 -12.50 18.22
N LEU A 289 0.14 -12.64 19.53
CA LEU A 289 -0.84 -13.19 20.47
C LEU A 289 -2.08 -12.30 20.56
N ASP A 290 -1.89 -10.98 20.55
CA ASP A 290 -3.01 -10.03 20.54
C ASP A 290 -3.84 -10.16 19.27
N VAL A 291 -3.23 -10.15 18.07
CA VAL A 291 -3.98 -10.32 16.82
C VAL A 291 -4.82 -11.60 16.81
N GLN A 292 -4.26 -12.73 17.27
CA GLN A 292 -5.00 -13.99 17.40
C GLN A 292 -6.18 -13.89 18.37
N MET A 293 -5.96 -13.25 19.50
CA MET A 293 -6.99 -13.02 20.51
C MET A 293 -8.15 -12.16 19.96
N PHE A 294 -7.85 -11.08 19.25
CA PHE A 294 -8.86 -10.22 18.63
C PHE A 294 -9.65 -10.94 17.52
N ILE A 295 -8.98 -11.79 16.73
CA ILE A 295 -9.65 -12.66 15.75
C ILE A 295 -10.66 -13.59 16.43
N LYS A 296 -10.23 -14.25 17.53
CA LYS A 296 -11.11 -15.11 18.33
C LYS A 296 -12.30 -14.34 18.89
N TRP A 297 -12.05 -13.16 19.47
CA TRP A 297 -13.11 -12.32 20.03
C TRP A 297 -14.11 -11.84 18.98
N ARG A 298 -13.68 -11.50 17.77
CA ARG A 298 -14.63 -11.17 16.69
C ARG A 298 -15.57 -12.34 16.39
N HIS A 299 -15.07 -13.58 16.43
CA HIS A 299 -15.91 -14.76 16.25
C HIS A 299 -16.95 -14.87 17.38
N GLU A 300 -16.54 -14.67 18.63
CA GLU A 300 -17.44 -14.64 19.80
C GLU A 300 -18.52 -13.54 19.64
N ILE A 301 -18.12 -12.31 19.28
CA ILE A 301 -19.03 -11.17 19.12
C ILE A 301 -20.09 -11.46 18.05
N ILE A 302 -19.69 -11.93 16.86
CA ILE A 302 -20.61 -12.07 15.71
C ILE A 302 -21.51 -13.30 15.79
N HIS A 303 -21.05 -14.38 16.42
CA HIS A 303 -21.79 -15.65 16.46
C HIS A 303 -22.49 -15.91 17.79
N SER A 304 -22.26 -15.08 18.81
CA SER A 304 -23.03 -15.18 20.05
C SER A 304 -24.49 -14.74 19.85
N LYS A 305 -25.41 -15.48 20.46
CA LYS A 305 -26.83 -15.11 20.53
C LYS A 305 -27.11 -14.05 21.60
N ASP A 306 -26.18 -13.88 22.54
CA ASP A 306 -26.31 -13.03 23.72
C ASP A 306 -25.10 -12.09 23.79
N ASP A 307 -25.32 -10.84 24.23
CA ASP A 307 -24.26 -9.84 24.37
C ASP A 307 -23.12 -10.40 25.24
N GLN A 308 -21.94 -10.58 24.64
CA GLN A 308 -20.77 -11.16 25.30
C GLN A 308 -20.27 -10.31 26.47
N THR A 309 -20.49 -9.00 26.41
CA THR A 309 -20.13 -8.09 27.50
C THR A 309 -21.05 -8.30 28.70
N MET A 310 -22.32 -8.61 28.48
CA MET A 310 -23.27 -8.91 29.57
C MET A 310 -23.05 -10.31 30.16
N LYS A 311 -22.84 -11.33 29.32
CA LYS A 311 -22.61 -12.71 29.80
C LYS A 311 -21.40 -12.85 30.73
N LYS A 312 -20.27 -12.25 30.35
CA LYS A 312 -19.04 -12.35 31.16
C LYS A 312 -19.11 -11.52 32.44
N ASN A 313 -19.84 -10.40 32.43
CA ASN A 313 -20.15 -9.63 33.64
C ASN A 313 -21.07 -10.39 34.61
N GLU A 314 -22.02 -11.18 34.10
CA GLU A 314 -22.88 -12.03 34.93
C GLU A 314 -22.11 -13.21 35.54
N GLU A 315 -21.15 -13.78 34.81
CA GLU A 315 -20.32 -14.89 35.29
C GLU A 315 -19.23 -14.47 36.30
N ILE A 316 -18.64 -13.27 36.16
CA ILE A 316 -17.61 -12.75 37.07
C ILE A 316 -17.84 -11.24 37.33
N PRO A 317 -18.70 -10.86 38.30
CA PRO A 317 -19.12 -9.47 38.52
C PRO A 317 -18.01 -8.47 38.90
N SER A 318 -16.86 -8.97 39.36
CA SER A 318 -15.72 -8.16 39.80
C SER A 318 -14.61 -8.00 38.74
N ALA A 319 -14.70 -8.70 37.60
CA ALA A 319 -13.76 -8.54 36.49
C ALA A 319 -14.21 -7.38 35.60
N GLU A 320 -13.25 -6.61 35.05
CA GLU A 320 -13.60 -5.63 34.03
C GLU A 320 -14.30 -6.33 32.86
N PRO A 321 -15.47 -5.84 32.40
CA PRO A 321 -16.18 -6.40 31.27
C PRO A 321 -15.25 -6.51 30.06
N ILE A 322 -15.05 -7.75 29.60
CA ILE A 322 -14.35 -8.03 28.36
C ILE A 322 -15.13 -7.29 27.26
N PHE A 323 -14.43 -6.40 26.52
CA PHE A 323 -14.95 -5.50 25.48
C PHE A 323 -15.51 -4.14 25.91
N ALA A 324 -15.29 -3.65 27.13
CA ALA A 324 -15.88 -2.37 27.57
C ALA A 324 -14.88 -1.23 27.82
N ASN A 325 -13.61 -1.39 27.47
CA ASN A 325 -12.58 -0.40 27.77
C ASN A 325 -11.91 0.12 26.49
N LYS A 326 -11.90 1.43 26.30
CA LYS A 326 -11.14 2.15 25.26
C LYS A 326 -9.68 1.72 25.17
N ASP A 327 -9.05 1.37 26.29
CA ASP A 327 -7.66 0.93 26.33
C ASP A 327 -7.46 -0.41 25.60
N LEU A 328 -8.48 -1.28 25.61
CA LEU A 328 -8.49 -2.50 24.81
C LEU A 328 -8.46 -2.19 23.31
N ALA A 329 -9.27 -1.23 22.86
CA ALA A 329 -9.28 -0.80 21.47
C ALA A 329 -7.96 -0.17 21.03
N LEU A 330 -7.31 0.62 21.91
CA LEU A 330 -5.98 1.18 21.67
C LEU A 330 -4.91 0.08 21.54
N ARG A 331 -4.94 -0.91 22.44
CA ARG A 331 -4.05 -2.07 22.39
C ARG A 331 -4.22 -2.85 21.08
N GLY A 332 -5.47 -3.13 20.68
CA GLY A 332 -5.76 -3.78 19.40
C GLY A 332 -5.24 -2.98 18.21
N LEU A 333 -5.49 -1.67 18.17
CA LEU A 333 -4.98 -0.80 17.12
C LEU A 333 -3.45 -0.85 17.01
N ALA A 334 -2.73 -0.83 18.14
CA ALA A 334 -1.28 -0.94 18.17
C ALA A 334 -0.80 -2.31 17.66
N ALA A 335 -1.36 -3.41 18.19
CA ALA A 335 -0.97 -4.77 17.82
C ALA A 335 -1.17 -5.06 16.32
N PHE A 336 -2.32 -4.68 15.74
CA PHE A 336 -2.56 -4.87 14.31
C PHE A 336 -1.62 -4.00 13.45
N LYS A 337 -1.34 -2.76 13.85
CA LYS A 337 -0.39 -1.90 13.13
C LYS A 337 1.01 -2.49 13.11
N GLU A 338 1.48 -2.96 14.26
CA GLU A 338 2.80 -3.57 14.42
C GLU A 338 2.90 -4.87 13.63
N PHE A 339 1.93 -5.78 13.81
CA PHE A 339 1.87 -7.03 13.06
C PHE A 339 1.94 -6.78 11.55
N ILE A 340 1.08 -5.91 11.03
CA ILE A 340 0.99 -5.67 9.58
C ILE A 340 2.21 -4.90 9.07
N SER A 341 2.82 -4.02 9.87
CA SER A 341 4.09 -3.38 9.51
C SER A 341 5.18 -4.42 9.28
N GLU A 342 5.42 -5.29 10.25
CA GLU A 342 6.49 -6.29 10.17
C GLU A 342 6.19 -7.36 9.11
N PHE A 343 4.94 -7.82 9.04
CA PHE A 343 4.51 -8.75 7.99
C PHE A 343 4.66 -8.15 6.59
N HIS A 344 4.31 -6.88 6.39
CA HIS A 344 4.48 -6.21 5.10
C HIS A 344 5.95 -6.07 4.72
N LYS A 345 6.83 -5.77 5.68
CA LYS A 345 8.28 -5.70 5.45
C LYS A 345 8.85 -7.07 5.07
N SER A 346 8.55 -8.11 5.84
CA SER A 346 9.06 -9.46 5.56
C SER A 346 8.57 -9.99 4.23
N THR A 347 7.31 -9.72 3.86
CA THR A 347 6.76 -10.16 2.56
C THR A 347 7.27 -9.34 1.37
N LYS A 348 8.00 -8.24 1.59
CA LYS A 348 8.71 -7.53 0.52
C LYS A 348 10.15 -8.03 0.34
N ASN A 349 10.80 -8.41 1.43
CA ASN A 349 12.22 -8.78 1.42
C ASN A 349 12.49 -10.20 0.87
N ILE A 350 11.47 -10.95 0.48
CA ILE A 350 11.61 -12.29 -0.13
C ILE A 350 12.44 -12.23 -1.43
N TYR A 351 12.58 -11.07 -2.07
CA TYR A 351 13.38 -10.86 -3.27
C TYR A 351 14.87 -10.57 -3.02
N ASN A 352 15.29 -10.43 -1.76
CA ASN A 352 16.68 -10.11 -1.38
C ASN A 352 17.44 -11.30 -0.75
N MET A 353 16.88 -12.50 -0.79
CA MET A 353 17.55 -13.78 -0.48
C MET A 353 17.64 -14.62 -1.75
#